data_AF-A0A6N2E8J3-F1
#
_entry.id   AF-A0A6N2E8J3-F1
#
_cell.length_a   1.000
_cell.length_b   1.000
_cell.length_c   1.000
_cell.angle_alpha   90.00
_cell.angle_beta   90.00
_cell.angle_gamma   90.00
#
_symmetry.space_group_name_H-M   'P 1'
#
loop_
_entity.id
_entity.type
_entity.pdbx_description
1 polymer ?
#
loop_
_entity_poly.entity_id
_entity_poly.type
_entity_poly.pdbx_seq_one_letter_code
_entity_poly.pdbx_strand_id
1 'polypeptide(L)'
;MLALLDVGRARVLIPFIVFLLLIGVLYTSVTLSSRRPSIESVAPTSATAGGIVTIQGRHFGSRRAEGRVRIGGRYLPNAAYTSWSDDEIQFRLPNEIGSGLLYVSTANGLSGGVLFTNSQDIPRVEDPAAENPSAPFLANQEPLESRIGELLILRGRRFGHSRAGGEVIFHYTGPDGKQELSAGTDDASYQLWTDREIHVRVPDGVGDGSVMVVTDRGRSDSLGLSVLHPVGEKQFEEPLQHTFTQVVTFSHATTRPDMGDTNTLFVYLSYPPTESSQRAKVLNESHKPHAAYSDMSVLRFDNLSPTDSFATEREFEVLRYPVRTNVRTASVPFQYRMPARFLSEYRSADQFVPSDAETIRNAARAAVGNQRNPHLKAGMLLTALRNRLSYDSTQGGVSGDAALAGWEQRAGNAFVYASLYTALLRASDVPSRMIAGFLVLDNGDALRHFWVEYYLQDFGWVPVDPALADGYRPDGFSLEATGDRSATEFYFGNLDGRRIAFSNGLVRRRPRRPDSQLEPARESQFYALQTVFEERIGNLTGYILRRPVIVLER
;
A
#
# COMPACT_ATOMS: atom_id res chain seq x y z
N MET A 1 80.32 85.20 -13.00
CA MET A 1 80.74 84.54 -14.25
C MET A 1 80.20 83.11 -14.19
N LEU A 2 78.90 82.89 -14.41
CA LEU A 2 78.23 82.64 -15.69
C LEU A 2 78.83 81.47 -16.49
N ALA A 3 77.95 80.47 -16.69
CA ALA A 3 77.90 79.44 -17.73
C ALA A 3 78.93 78.29 -17.70
N LEU A 4 78.41 77.08 -17.44
CA LEU A 4 78.43 76.00 -18.43
C LEU A 4 77.34 74.98 -18.07
N LEU A 5 76.16 75.32 -18.56
CA LEU A 5 75.00 74.45 -18.80
C LEU A 5 75.42 73.08 -19.34
N ASP A 6 75.34 72.02 -18.52
CA ASP A 6 75.39 70.62 -18.98
C ASP A 6 74.04 70.26 -19.63
N VAL A 7 73.77 70.93 -20.75
CA VAL A 7 72.58 70.74 -21.61
C VAL A 7 72.57 69.36 -22.26
N GLY A 8 73.67 68.60 -22.19
CA GLY A 8 73.78 67.25 -22.75
C GLY A 8 72.97 66.20 -21.96
N ARG A 9 73.06 66.20 -20.63
CA ARG A 9 72.36 65.21 -19.79
C ARG A 9 70.85 65.47 -19.70
N ALA A 10 70.42 66.74 -19.65
CA ALA A 10 69.00 67.11 -19.62
C ALA A 10 68.27 66.81 -20.96
N ARG A 11 68.98 66.88 -22.11
CA ARG A 11 68.41 66.57 -23.44
C ARG A 11 68.05 65.09 -23.63
N VAL A 12 68.63 64.18 -22.86
CA VAL A 12 68.30 62.73 -22.90
C VAL A 12 67.38 62.33 -21.74
N LEU A 13 67.50 62.98 -20.57
CA LEU A 13 66.69 62.65 -19.39
C LEU A 13 65.20 62.96 -19.58
N ILE A 14 64.88 64.11 -20.18
CA ILE A 14 63.48 64.53 -20.39
C ILE A 14 62.72 63.56 -21.31
N PRO A 15 63.21 63.20 -22.51
CA PRO A 15 62.52 62.23 -23.35
C PRO A 15 62.46 60.82 -22.71
N PHE A 16 63.44 60.44 -21.90
CA PHE A 16 63.41 59.16 -21.17
C PHE A 16 62.35 59.15 -20.06
N ILE A 17 62.18 60.24 -19.31
CA ILE A 17 61.14 60.38 -18.30
C ILE A 17 59.75 60.43 -18.96
N VAL A 18 59.60 61.15 -20.07
CA VAL A 18 58.35 61.17 -20.85
C VAL A 18 58.03 59.79 -21.41
N PHE A 19 59.03 59.04 -21.90
CA PHE A 19 58.86 57.66 -22.36
C PHE A 19 58.43 56.72 -21.24
N LEU A 20 59.02 56.82 -20.04
CA LEU A 20 58.60 56.04 -18.88
C LEU A 20 57.20 56.43 -18.38
N LEU A 21 56.83 57.72 -18.43
CA LEU A 21 55.47 58.17 -18.14
C LEU A 21 54.47 57.64 -19.16
N LEU A 22 54.80 57.64 -20.45
CA LEU A 22 53.97 57.06 -21.50
C LEU A 22 53.84 55.54 -21.35
N ILE A 23 54.89 54.83 -20.94
CA ILE A 23 54.82 53.40 -20.59
C ILE A 23 53.95 53.19 -19.35
N GLY A 24 54.06 54.03 -18.33
CA GLY A 24 53.22 53.96 -17.13
C GLY A 24 51.75 54.21 -17.45
N VAL A 25 51.45 55.21 -18.26
CA VAL A 25 50.09 55.50 -18.76
C VAL A 25 49.58 54.37 -19.66
N LEU A 26 50.43 53.81 -20.54
CA LEU A 26 50.07 52.67 -21.37
C LEU A 26 49.82 51.40 -20.52
N TYR A 27 50.66 51.14 -19.52
CA TYR A 27 50.53 49.99 -18.62
C TYR A 27 49.28 50.09 -17.74
N THR A 28 49.02 51.28 -17.16
CA THR A 28 47.78 51.55 -16.42
C THR A 28 46.55 51.50 -17.32
N SER A 29 46.62 52.01 -18.56
CA SER A 29 45.55 51.90 -19.54
C SER A 29 45.29 50.44 -19.94
N VAL A 30 46.33 49.63 -20.16
CA VAL A 30 46.20 48.20 -20.50
C VAL A 30 45.64 47.40 -19.33
N THR A 31 46.03 47.71 -18.09
CA THR A 31 45.52 47.03 -16.88
C THR A 31 44.10 47.45 -16.48
N LEU A 32 43.67 48.67 -16.81
CA LEU A 32 42.27 49.11 -16.67
C LEU A 32 41.35 48.53 -17.75
N SER A 33 41.87 48.22 -18.94
CA SER A 33 41.09 47.65 -20.06
C SER A 33 40.98 46.11 -20.08
N SER A 34 41.54 45.39 -19.11
CA SER A 34 41.69 43.93 -19.16
C SER A 34 41.11 43.16 -17.95
N ARG A 35 39.91 43.54 -17.49
CA ARG A 35 39.18 42.78 -16.46
C ARG A 35 38.28 41.72 -17.10
N ARG A 36 38.27 40.52 -16.51
CA ARG A 36 37.36 39.44 -16.91
C ARG A 36 35.91 39.86 -16.66
N PRO A 37 34.96 39.47 -17.54
CA PRO A 37 33.55 39.77 -17.33
C PRO A 37 33.04 39.09 -16.04
N SER A 38 32.17 39.75 -15.30
CA SER A 38 31.56 39.22 -14.08
C SER A 38 30.05 39.34 -14.15
N ILE A 39 29.34 38.26 -13.84
CA ILE A 39 27.87 38.25 -13.77
C ILE A 39 27.47 38.44 -12.31
N GLU A 40 26.69 39.49 -12.04
CA GLU A 40 26.09 39.73 -10.72
C GLU A 40 24.71 39.06 -10.61
N SER A 41 23.89 39.13 -11.66
CA SER A 41 22.60 38.44 -11.69
C SER A 41 22.11 38.15 -13.12
N VAL A 42 21.19 37.18 -13.24
CA VAL A 42 20.46 36.86 -14.46
C VAL A 42 18.98 36.84 -14.12
N ALA A 43 18.17 37.62 -14.84
CA ALA A 43 16.74 37.73 -14.61
C ALA A 43 15.94 37.65 -15.93
N PRO A 44 14.97 36.71 -16.04
CA PRO A 44 14.75 35.57 -15.15
C PRO A 44 15.85 34.50 -15.28
N THR A 45 16.08 33.69 -14.24
CA THR A 45 17.00 32.52 -14.28
C THR A 45 16.39 31.33 -15.02
N SER A 46 15.11 31.41 -15.39
CA SER A 46 14.43 30.47 -16.27
C SER A 46 13.54 31.18 -17.27
N ALA A 47 13.58 30.80 -18.55
CA ALA A 47 12.70 31.35 -19.58
C ALA A 47 12.33 30.31 -20.65
N THR A 48 11.20 30.52 -21.32
CA THR A 48 10.86 29.82 -22.56
C THR A 48 11.55 30.48 -23.75
N ALA A 49 11.70 29.74 -24.85
CA ALA A 49 12.17 30.33 -26.10
C ALA A 49 11.28 31.52 -26.52
N GLY A 50 11.90 32.58 -27.03
CA GLY A 50 11.27 33.88 -27.28
C GLY A 50 11.19 34.80 -26.06
N GLY A 51 11.46 34.31 -24.84
CA GLY A 51 11.51 35.10 -23.62
C GLY A 51 12.73 36.02 -23.57
N ILE A 52 12.60 37.18 -22.91
CA ILE A 52 13.69 38.14 -22.73
C ILE A 52 14.43 37.81 -21.44
N VAL A 53 15.76 37.68 -21.54
CA VAL A 53 16.66 37.46 -20.41
C VAL A 53 17.62 38.64 -20.32
N THR A 54 17.79 39.15 -19.10
CA THR A 54 18.69 40.26 -18.78
C THR A 54 19.79 39.77 -17.85
N ILE A 55 21.04 40.01 -18.23
CA ILE A 55 22.24 39.73 -17.44
C ILE A 55 22.74 41.07 -16.90
N GLN A 56 22.84 41.22 -15.59
CA GLN A 56 23.50 42.35 -14.93
C GLN A 56 24.88 41.93 -14.45
N GLY A 57 25.86 42.81 -14.60
CA GLY A 57 27.22 42.52 -14.20
C GLY A 57 28.19 43.65 -14.50
N ARG A 58 29.45 43.30 -14.79
CA ARG A 58 30.52 44.27 -15.06
C ARG A 58 31.50 43.74 -16.09
N HIS A 59 32.17 44.66 -16.78
CA HIS A 59 33.26 44.36 -17.70
C HIS A 59 32.82 43.50 -18.90
N PHE A 60 31.57 43.68 -19.35
CA PHE A 60 31.05 43.06 -20.57
C PHE A 60 31.51 43.78 -21.84
N GLY A 61 32.05 45.00 -21.70
CA GLY A 61 32.43 45.88 -22.79
C GLY A 61 31.30 46.82 -23.21
N SER A 62 31.62 48.08 -23.49
CA SER A 62 30.65 49.13 -23.86
C SER A 62 29.90 48.86 -25.17
N ARG A 63 30.38 47.90 -25.99
CA ARG A 63 29.72 47.39 -27.19
C ARG A 63 30.03 45.91 -27.34
N ARG A 64 29.09 45.18 -27.94
CA ARG A 64 29.18 43.71 -28.07
C ARG A 64 30.47 43.23 -28.72
N ALA A 65 31.00 43.84 -29.78
CA ALA A 65 32.24 43.42 -30.46
C ALA A 65 32.44 41.87 -30.51
N GLU A 66 33.44 41.35 -29.80
CA GLU A 66 33.73 39.91 -29.65
C GLU A 66 32.95 39.21 -28.53
N GLY A 67 32.22 39.96 -27.72
CA GLY A 67 31.31 39.52 -26.67
C GLY A 67 30.25 38.52 -27.15
N ARG A 68 30.10 37.43 -26.39
CA ARG A 68 29.13 36.35 -26.64
C ARG A 68 28.60 35.80 -25.32
N VAL A 69 27.31 35.42 -25.31
CA VAL A 69 26.71 34.61 -24.26
C VAL A 69 26.67 33.15 -24.71
N ARG A 70 26.97 32.23 -23.79
CA ARG A 70 26.95 30.78 -24.02
C ARG A 70 26.12 30.10 -22.93
N ILE A 71 25.14 29.27 -23.30
CA ILE A 71 24.29 28.50 -22.38
C ILE A 71 24.39 27.03 -22.75
N GLY A 72 24.59 26.14 -21.77
CA GLY A 72 24.61 24.69 -22.02
C GLY A 72 25.67 24.27 -23.06
N GLY A 73 26.76 25.03 -23.17
CA GLY A 73 27.82 24.80 -24.15
C GLY A 73 27.60 25.41 -25.55
N ARG A 74 26.44 26.01 -25.84
CA ARG A 74 26.12 26.63 -27.14
C ARG A 74 26.10 28.15 -27.09
N TYR A 75 26.68 28.81 -28.10
CA TYR A 75 26.66 30.28 -28.21
C TYR A 75 25.33 30.77 -28.75
N LEU A 76 24.83 31.89 -28.22
CA LEU A 76 23.66 32.55 -28.77
C LEU A 76 23.95 33.14 -30.16
N PRO A 77 23.02 33.04 -31.13
CA PRO A 77 23.17 33.64 -32.44
C PRO A 77 23.16 35.18 -32.35
N ASN A 78 23.77 35.84 -33.33
CA ASN A 78 23.89 37.31 -33.32
C ASN A 78 22.54 38.04 -33.27
N ALA A 79 21.49 37.46 -33.83
CA ALA A 79 20.14 38.03 -33.83
C ALA A 79 19.41 37.94 -32.48
N ALA A 80 19.94 37.18 -31.51
CA ALA A 80 19.31 37.02 -30.20
C ALA A 80 19.50 38.26 -29.31
N TYR A 81 20.60 38.99 -29.45
CA TYR A 81 20.92 40.12 -28.57
C TYR A 81 20.03 41.32 -28.87
N THR A 82 19.37 41.85 -27.84
CA THR A 82 18.51 43.03 -27.89
C THR A 82 19.29 44.29 -27.48
N SER A 83 20.12 44.21 -26.44
CA SER A 83 21.01 45.29 -26.00
C SER A 83 22.31 44.72 -25.41
N TRP A 84 23.37 45.54 -25.40
CA TRP A 84 24.66 45.21 -24.78
C TRP A 84 25.36 46.50 -24.33
N SER A 85 25.69 46.58 -23.04
CA SER A 85 26.54 47.60 -22.42
C SER A 85 27.63 46.91 -21.57
N ASP A 86 28.46 47.70 -20.87
CA ASP A 86 29.51 47.15 -20.02
C ASP A 86 28.96 46.43 -18.76
N ASP A 87 27.74 46.76 -18.37
CA ASP A 87 27.06 46.32 -17.15
C ASP A 87 25.77 45.53 -17.40
N GLU A 88 25.20 45.56 -18.61
CA GLU A 88 23.95 44.88 -18.94
C GLU A 88 24.00 44.20 -20.31
N ILE A 89 23.47 42.97 -20.39
CA ILE A 89 23.22 42.28 -21.65
C ILE A 89 21.78 41.79 -21.66
N GLN A 90 21.01 42.22 -22.65
CA GLN A 90 19.66 41.71 -22.88
C GLN A 90 19.60 40.90 -24.17
N PHE A 91 18.96 39.74 -24.12
CA PHE A 91 18.76 38.90 -25.30
C PHE A 91 17.43 38.16 -25.24
N ARG A 92 16.95 37.74 -26.40
CA ARG A 92 15.79 36.86 -26.55
C ARG A 92 16.27 35.42 -26.68
N LEU A 93 15.77 34.51 -25.83
CA LEU A 93 16.20 33.11 -25.81
C LEU A 93 15.81 32.40 -27.14
N PRO A 94 16.77 31.86 -27.92
CA PRO A 94 16.47 31.10 -29.13
C PRO A 94 15.85 29.72 -28.83
N ASN A 95 15.21 29.10 -29.83
CA ASN A 95 14.56 27.80 -29.68
C ASN A 95 15.56 26.65 -29.51
N GLU A 96 16.79 26.81 -29.98
CA GLU A 96 17.81 25.74 -30.06
C GLU A 96 18.74 25.69 -28.84
N ILE A 97 18.49 26.53 -27.83
CA ILE A 97 19.32 26.68 -26.64
C ILE A 97 18.65 25.98 -25.46
N GLY A 98 19.22 24.84 -25.03
CA GLY A 98 18.76 24.11 -23.86
C GLY A 98 19.30 24.67 -22.53
N SER A 99 18.95 23.98 -21.45
CA SER A 99 19.35 24.28 -20.08
C SER A 99 20.85 24.06 -19.84
N GLY A 100 21.42 24.81 -18.90
CA GLY A 100 22.79 24.62 -18.46
C GLY A 100 23.43 25.88 -17.89
N LEU A 101 24.75 25.84 -17.71
CA LEU A 101 25.49 27.01 -17.22
C LEU A 101 25.58 28.08 -18.31
N LEU A 102 25.17 29.29 -17.95
CA LEU A 102 25.27 30.53 -18.71
C LEU A 102 26.57 31.25 -18.38
N TYR A 103 27.30 31.63 -19.42
CA TYR A 103 28.53 32.42 -19.34
C TYR A 103 28.49 33.62 -20.27
N VAL A 104 29.18 34.69 -19.89
CA VAL A 104 29.56 35.80 -20.77
C VAL A 104 31.03 35.63 -21.14
N SER A 105 31.33 35.61 -22.43
CA SER A 105 32.68 35.56 -23.01
C SER A 105 33.00 36.89 -23.67
N THR A 106 34.16 37.46 -23.38
CA THR A 106 34.69 38.68 -24.03
C THR A 106 36.13 38.45 -24.48
N ALA A 107 36.75 39.42 -25.13
CA ALA A 107 38.19 39.39 -25.46
C ALA A 107 39.09 39.19 -24.21
N ASN A 108 38.60 39.59 -23.03
CA ASN A 108 39.31 39.50 -21.76
C ASN A 108 39.07 38.17 -21.01
N GLY A 109 38.26 37.26 -21.55
CA GLY A 109 38.01 35.93 -20.99
C GLY A 109 36.54 35.63 -20.68
N LEU A 110 36.33 34.56 -19.91
CA LEU A 110 35.02 34.02 -19.54
C LEU A 110 34.61 34.46 -18.13
N SER A 111 33.31 34.71 -17.92
CA SER A 111 32.73 34.99 -16.61
C SER A 111 32.62 33.74 -15.73
N GLY A 112 32.21 33.94 -14.48
CA GLY A 112 31.61 32.86 -13.69
C GLY A 112 30.33 32.33 -14.35
N GLY A 113 30.06 31.03 -14.18
CA GLY A 113 28.86 30.40 -14.72
C GLY A 113 27.66 30.57 -13.79
N VAL A 114 26.50 30.90 -14.36
CA VAL A 114 25.22 30.96 -13.64
C VAL A 114 24.30 29.87 -14.19
N LEU A 115 23.66 29.09 -13.34
CA LEU A 115 22.70 28.08 -13.81
C LEU A 115 21.49 28.78 -14.43
N PHE A 116 21.17 28.40 -15.67
CA PHE A 116 19.99 28.88 -16.39
C PHE A 116 19.17 27.69 -16.89
N THR A 117 17.85 27.75 -16.70
CA THR A 117 16.93 26.67 -17.07
C THR A 117 16.04 27.10 -18.24
N ASN A 118 16.10 26.39 -19.36
CA ASN A 118 15.08 26.54 -20.40
C ASN A 118 13.81 25.86 -19.89
N SER A 119 12.73 26.62 -19.74
CA SER A 119 11.46 26.10 -19.23
C SER A 119 10.80 25.05 -20.13
N GLN A 120 11.27 24.89 -21.37
CA GLN A 120 10.85 23.81 -22.29
C GLN A 120 11.57 22.48 -22.01
N ASP A 121 12.72 22.48 -21.33
CA ASP A 121 13.44 21.27 -20.94
C ASP A 121 13.03 20.75 -19.55
N ILE A 122 12.22 21.53 -18.82
CA ILE A 122 11.62 21.06 -17.57
C ILE A 122 10.61 19.98 -17.96
N PRO A 123 10.75 18.72 -17.48
CA PRO A 123 9.76 17.70 -17.71
C PRO A 123 8.41 18.22 -17.20
N ARG A 124 7.48 18.48 -18.10
CA ARG A 124 6.08 18.64 -17.72
C ARG A 124 5.62 17.25 -17.33
N VAL A 125 4.96 17.12 -16.17
CA VAL A 125 4.10 15.96 -15.92
C VAL A 125 3.16 15.89 -17.12
N GLU A 126 3.35 14.91 -17.99
CA GLU A 126 2.42 14.65 -19.09
C GLU A 126 1.05 14.46 -18.43
N ASP A 127 0.05 15.27 -18.81
CA ASP A 127 -1.32 15.07 -18.33
C ASP A 127 -1.82 13.78 -18.99
N PRO A 128 -1.99 12.65 -18.27
CA PRO A 128 -2.49 11.41 -18.89
C PRO A 128 -3.94 11.56 -19.35
N ALA A 129 -4.63 12.65 -18.95
CA ALA A 129 -5.92 12.99 -19.53
C ALA A 129 -5.82 13.37 -21.03
N ALA A 130 -4.61 13.59 -21.58
CA ALA A 130 -4.40 13.76 -23.01
C ALA A 130 -4.46 12.43 -23.79
N GLU A 131 -4.08 11.30 -23.18
CA GLU A 131 -4.18 9.97 -23.81
C GLU A 131 -5.56 9.32 -23.60
N ASN A 132 -6.19 9.55 -22.44
CA ASN A 132 -7.56 9.12 -22.18
C ASN A 132 -8.36 10.23 -21.47
N PRO A 133 -9.12 11.06 -22.21
CA PRO A 133 -9.94 12.13 -21.65
C PRO A 133 -11.04 11.66 -20.70
N SER A 134 -11.34 10.36 -20.68
CA SER A 134 -12.35 9.76 -19.81
C SER A 134 -11.80 9.17 -18.51
N ALA A 135 -10.47 8.96 -18.43
CA ALA A 135 -9.81 8.41 -17.24
C ALA A 135 -9.93 9.35 -16.03
N PRO A 136 -9.94 8.80 -14.80
CA PRO A 136 -9.90 9.61 -13.59
C PRO A 136 -8.62 10.45 -13.56
N PHE A 137 -8.71 11.69 -13.05
CA PHE A 137 -7.54 12.55 -12.87
C PHE A 137 -7.36 12.85 -11.39
N LEU A 138 -6.17 12.58 -10.88
CA LEU A 138 -5.80 12.79 -9.48
C LEU A 138 -4.94 14.06 -9.38
N ALA A 139 -5.50 15.11 -8.76
CA ALA A 139 -4.89 16.44 -8.73
C ALA A 139 -3.93 16.62 -7.55
N ASN A 140 -4.35 16.20 -6.35
CA ASN A 140 -3.54 16.25 -5.15
C ASN A 140 -4.04 15.25 -4.11
N GLN A 141 -3.24 15.08 -3.06
CA GLN A 141 -3.58 14.30 -1.89
C GLN A 141 -3.19 15.06 -0.63
N GLU A 142 -3.87 14.76 0.48
CA GLU A 142 -3.49 15.21 1.82
C GLU A 142 -3.84 14.14 2.85
N PRO A 143 -2.94 13.83 3.80
CA PRO A 143 -1.58 14.33 3.93
C PRO A 143 -0.59 13.71 2.91
N LEU A 144 0.60 14.30 2.77
CA LEU A 144 1.69 13.73 1.95
C LEU A 144 2.45 12.61 2.68
N GLU A 145 2.46 12.67 4.02
CA GLU A 145 2.98 11.66 4.92
C GLU A 145 1.82 11.13 5.77
N SER A 146 1.63 9.81 5.82
CA SER A 146 0.49 9.19 6.49
C SER A 146 0.91 7.97 7.30
N ARG A 147 -0.01 7.38 8.06
CA ARG A 147 0.19 6.17 8.87
C ARG A 147 -0.82 5.10 8.48
N ILE A 148 -0.51 3.86 8.81
CA ILE A 148 -1.46 2.74 8.63
C ILE A 148 -2.79 3.04 9.34
N GLY A 149 -3.90 2.97 8.59
CA GLY A 149 -5.25 3.28 9.06
C GLY A 149 -5.60 4.78 9.12
N GLU A 150 -4.66 5.69 8.85
CA GLU A 150 -4.93 7.13 8.78
C GLU A 150 -5.69 7.48 7.49
N LEU A 151 -6.50 8.54 7.56
CA LEU A 151 -7.34 8.97 6.44
C LEU A 151 -6.52 9.80 5.45
N LEU A 152 -6.48 9.33 4.21
CA LEU A 152 -5.91 10.01 3.05
C LEU A 152 -7.06 10.61 2.22
N ILE A 153 -6.97 11.90 1.93
CA ILE A 153 -7.94 12.62 1.12
C ILE A 153 -7.35 12.86 -0.26
N LEU A 154 -7.94 12.24 -1.26
CA LEU A 154 -7.58 12.36 -2.67
C LEU A 154 -8.54 13.31 -3.37
N ARG A 155 -8.02 14.31 -4.08
CA ARG A 155 -8.84 15.29 -4.81
C ARG A 155 -8.51 15.28 -6.29
N GLY A 156 -9.55 15.44 -7.11
CA GLY A 156 -9.43 15.33 -8.55
C GLY A 156 -10.75 15.49 -9.27
N ARG A 157 -10.91 14.75 -10.36
CA ARG A 157 -12.12 14.76 -11.20
C ARG A 157 -12.31 13.41 -11.89
N ARG A 158 -13.57 13.10 -12.25
CA ARG A 158 -13.97 11.88 -12.98
C ARG A 158 -13.79 10.59 -12.18
N PHE A 159 -13.83 10.68 -10.84
CA PHE A 159 -13.83 9.50 -9.97
C PHE A 159 -15.19 8.77 -9.96
N GLY A 160 -16.25 9.41 -10.46
CA GLY A 160 -17.62 8.89 -10.42
C GLY A 160 -18.37 9.32 -9.15
N HIS A 161 -19.70 9.52 -9.28
CA HIS A 161 -20.56 9.97 -8.20
C HIS A 161 -20.73 8.96 -7.06
N SER A 162 -20.32 7.71 -7.28
CA SER A 162 -20.23 6.65 -6.29
C SER A 162 -19.06 5.73 -6.65
N ARG A 163 -18.65 4.88 -5.70
CA ARG A 163 -17.53 3.96 -5.91
C ARG A 163 -17.76 3.04 -7.12
N ALA A 164 -18.93 2.40 -7.21
CA ALA A 164 -19.34 1.57 -8.36
C ALA A 164 -18.27 0.57 -8.89
N GLY A 165 -17.46 -0.01 -7.99
CA GLY A 165 -16.34 -0.89 -8.35
C GLY A 165 -14.99 -0.20 -8.53
N GLY A 166 -14.93 1.12 -8.42
CA GLY A 166 -13.70 1.90 -8.35
C GLY A 166 -12.89 1.61 -7.08
N GLU A 167 -11.58 1.75 -7.22
CA GLU A 167 -10.60 1.38 -6.20
C GLU A 167 -9.50 2.43 -6.11
N VAL A 168 -8.95 2.58 -4.91
CA VAL A 168 -7.67 3.25 -4.70
C VAL A 168 -6.61 2.18 -4.55
N ILE A 169 -5.61 2.23 -5.42
CA ILE A 169 -4.49 1.29 -5.45
C ILE A 169 -3.25 1.99 -4.89
N PHE A 170 -2.59 1.32 -3.96
CA PHE A 170 -1.31 1.71 -3.40
C PHE A 170 -0.21 0.89 -4.07
N HIS A 171 0.74 1.56 -4.69
CA HIS A 171 1.96 0.97 -5.19
C HIS A 171 3.09 1.20 -4.20
N TYR A 172 3.88 0.18 -3.94
CA TYR A 172 5.03 0.25 -3.04
C TYR A 172 6.08 -0.77 -3.48
N THR A 173 7.26 -0.73 -2.87
CA THR A 173 8.29 -1.74 -3.11
C THR A 173 8.28 -2.74 -1.96
N GLY A 174 7.99 -4.00 -2.28
CA GLY A 174 8.04 -5.15 -1.37
C GLY A 174 9.30 -6.02 -1.60
N PRO A 175 9.36 -7.19 -0.96
CA PRO A 175 10.51 -8.11 -1.07
C PRO A 175 10.78 -8.58 -2.51
N ASP A 176 9.71 -8.88 -3.25
CA ASP A 176 9.70 -9.38 -4.63
C ASP A 176 9.55 -8.25 -5.68
N GLY A 177 9.81 -7.00 -5.29
CA GLY A 177 9.84 -5.84 -6.19
C GLY A 177 8.60 -4.94 -6.09
N LYS A 178 8.11 -4.44 -7.23
CA LYS A 178 6.97 -3.51 -7.25
C LYS A 178 5.68 -4.24 -6.93
N GLN A 179 5.01 -3.81 -5.88
CA GLN A 179 3.76 -4.38 -5.37
C GLN A 179 2.60 -3.40 -5.55
N GLU A 180 1.40 -3.96 -5.71
CA GLU A 180 0.15 -3.22 -5.63
C GLU A 180 -0.79 -3.82 -4.57
N LEU A 181 -1.54 -2.95 -3.91
CA LEU A 181 -2.56 -3.33 -2.94
C LEU A 181 -3.75 -2.37 -3.03
N SER A 182 -4.96 -2.91 -3.15
CA SER A 182 -6.20 -2.13 -3.04
C SER A 182 -6.42 -1.70 -1.59
N ALA A 183 -6.97 -0.50 -1.38
CA ALA A 183 -7.30 -0.01 -0.04
C ALA A 183 -8.26 -0.91 0.74
N GLY A 184 -8.97 -1.80 0.04
CA GLY A 184 -10.04 -2.65 0.56
C GLY A 184 -11.32 -2.43 -0.24
N THR A 185 -12.41 -3.07 0.19
CA THR A 185 -13.73 -2.91 -0.46
C THR A 185 -14.84 -2.49 0.50
N ASP A 186 -14.52 -2.34 1.77
CA ASP A 186 -15.48 -2.03 2.83
C ASP A 186 -15.56 -0.54 3.16
N ASP A 187 -16.60 -0.19 3.93
CA ASP A 187 -16.82 1.17 4.43
C ASP A 187 -15.84 1.55 5.56
N ALA A 188 -15.03 0.61 6.05
CA ALA A 188 -13.94 0.94 6.97
C ALA A 188 -12.75 1.54 6.21
N SER A 189 -12.54 1.10 4.98
CA SER A 189 -11.49 1.53 4.06
C SER A 189 -11.86 2.84 3.37
N TYR A 190 -13.12 2.99 2.95
CA TYR A 190 -13.63 4.21 2.31
C TYR A 190 -14.65 4.94 3.18
N GLN A 191 -14.32 6.19 3.54
CA GLN A 191 -15.22 7.05 4.29
C GLN A 191 -16.08 7.95 3.37
N LEU A 192 -15.55 8.29 2.19
CA LEU A 192 -16.25 9.11 1.20
C LEU A 192 -15.77 8.74 -0.20
N TRP A 193 -16.70 8.67 -1.15
CA TRP A 193 -16.38 8.61 -2.58
C TRP A 193 -17.34 9.52 -3.35
N THR A 194 -16.78 10.49 -4.04
CA THR A 194 -17.51 11.41 -4.93
C THR A 194 -16.71 11.60 -6.21
N ASP A 195 -17.29 12.28 -7.20
CA ASP A 195 -16.62 12.51 -8.48
C ASP A 195 -15.32 13.35 -8.36
N ARG A 196 -15.15 14.08 -7.26
CA ARG A 196 -14.04 15.02 -7.05
C ARG A 196 -13.17 14.74 -5.83
N GLU A 197 -13.66 13.93 -4.89
CA GLU A 197 -13.00 13.73 -3.61
C GLU A 197 -13.26 12.30 -3.11
N ILE A 198 -12.17 11.62 -2.71
CA ILE A 198 -12.19 10.29 -2.10
C ILE A 198 -11.49 10.39 -0.74
N HIS A 199 -12.15 9.90 0.30
CA HIS A 199 -11.55 9.74 1.64
C HIS A 199 -11.32 8.26 1.87
N VAL A 200 -10.06 7.84 1.87
CA VAL A 200 -9.64 6.44 1.92
C VAL A 200 -8.60 6.26 3.02
N ARG A 201 -8.61 5.13 3.71
CA ARG A 201 -7.59 4.82 4.71
C ARG A 201 -6.39 4.13 4.09
N VAL A 202 -5.20 4.45 4.58
CA VAL A 202 -3.99 3.72 4.21
C VAL A 202 -4.13 2.27 4.72
N PRO A 203 -4.12 1.26 3.84
CA PRO A 203 -4.32 -0.13 4.24
C PRO A 203 -3.16 -0.64 5.09
N ASP A 204 -3.31 -1.83 5.67
CA ASP A 204 -2.22 -2.49 6.38
C ASP A 204 -1.14 -3.00 5.41
N GLY A 205 0.12 -2.95 5.82
CA GLY A 205 1.25 -3.56 5.12
C GLY A 205 1.77 -2.84 3.87
N VAL A 206 1.24 -1.66 3.54
CA VAL A 206 1.84 -0.76 2.54
C VAL A 206 2.99 0.04 3.14
N GLY A 207 4.06 0.20 2.35
CA GLY A 207 5.19 1.09 2.64
C GLY A 207 5.19 2.34 1.77
N ASP A 208 6.32 3.05 1.74
CA ASP A 208 6.53 4.21 0.87
C ASP A 208 6.31 3.87 -0.62
N GLY A 209 5.66 4.78 -1.34
CA GLY A 209 5.40 4.60 -2.75
C GLY A 209 4.44 5.62 -3.32
N SER A 210 3.39 5.18 -4.00
CA SER A 210 2.43 6.06 -4.65
C SER A 210 1.00 5.55 -4.58
N VAL A 211 0.03 6.44 -4.65
CA VAL A 211 -1.40 6.14 -4.67
C VAL A 211 -2.00 6.55 -6.01
N MET A 212 -2.94 5.75 -6.51
CA MET A 212 -3.69 6.03 -7.73
C MET A 212 -5.15 5.61 -7.60
N VAL A 213 -6.01 6.17 -8.46
CA VAL A 213 -7.44 5.84 -8.53
C VAL A 213 -7.70 5.04 -9.80
N VAL A 214 -8.42 3.93 -9.65
CA VAL A 214 -8.87 3.07 -10.74
C VAL A 214 -10.39 3.10 -10.79
N THR A 215 -10.95 3.35 -11.97
CA THR A 215 -12.39 3.25 -12.23
C THR A 215 -12.65 2.41 -13.47
N ASP A 216 -13.92 2.20 -13.80
CA ASP A 216 -14.35 1.60 -15.08
C ASP A 216 -13.86 2.39 -16.31
N ARG A 217 -13.50 3.67 -16.14
CA ARG A 217 -12.97 4.54 -17.20
C ARG A 217 -11.44 4.53 -17.33
N GLY A 218 -10.75 3.79 -16.47
CA GLY A 218 -9.31 3.61 -16.53
C GLY A 218 -8.59 3.99 -15.23
N ARG A 219 -7.31 4.29 -15.37
CA ARG A 219 -6.35 4.53 -14.29
C ARG A 219 -5.97 6.02 -14.26
N SER A 220 -5.87 6.62 -13.07
CA SER A 220 -5.38 7.99 -12.91
C SER A 220 -3.85 8.05 -12.89
N ASP A 221 -3.32 9.28 -12.91
CA ASP A 221 -1.99 9.57 -12.36
C ASP A 221 -1.79 8.96 -10.97
N SER A 222 -0.53 8.71 -10.65
CA SER A 222 -0.10 8.34 -9.30
C SER A 222 0.52 9.52 -8.57
N LEU A 223 0.17 9.72 -7.30
CA LEU A 223 0.81 10.69 -6.42
C LEU A 223 1.69 9.98 -5.39
N GLY A 224 2.86 10.53 -5.09
CA GLY A 224 3.78 9.96 -4.10
C GLY A 224 3.21 10.04 -2.69
N LEU A 225 3.40 8.98 -1.89
CA LEU A 225 2.95 8.87 -0.50
C LEU A 225 4.09 8.29 0.33
N SER A 226 4.42 8.95 1.44
CA SER A 226 5.28 8.36 2.48
C SER A 226 4.43 7.78 3.60
N VAL A 227 4.76 6.56 4.03
CA VAL A 227 4.06 5.83 5.10
C VAL A 227 4.98 5.72 6.31
N LEU A 228 4.59 6.38 7.39
CA LEU A 228 5.30 6.39 8.65
C LEU A 228 4.95 5.17 9.50
N HIS A 229 5.97 4.58 10.14
CA HIS A 229 5.84 3.39 10.99
C HIS A 229 6.27 3.66 12.46
N PRO A 230 5.61 4.59 13.17
CA PRO A 230 6.06 5.02 14.51
C PRO A 230 5.95 3.93 15.59
N VAL A 231 5.05 2.96 15.39
CA VAL A 231 4.74 1.89 16.34
C VAL A 231 5.67 0.68 16.17
N GLY A 232 6.44 0.61 15.08
CA GLY A 232 7.32 -0.50 14.78
C GLY A 232 7.23 -0.95 13.33
N GLU A 233 7.99 -1.98 13.00
CA GLU A 233 8.13 -2.46 11.64
C GLU A 233 7.35 -3.76 11.43
N LYS A 234 6.79 -3.89 10.21
CA LYS A 234 6.19 -5.11 9.70
C LYS A 234 6.88 -5.43 8.38
N GLN A 235 7.53 -6.58 8.32
CA GLN A 235 8.30 -7.02 7.18
C GLN A 235 7.62 -8.25 6.56
N PHE A 236 7.60 -8.25 5.24
CA PHE A 236 7.17 -9.37 4.42
C PHE A 236 8.42 -9.97 3.79
N GLU A 237 8.60 -11.27 3.97
CA GLU A 237 9.71 -12.01 3.34
C GLU A 237 9.27 -12.55 1.97
N GLU A 238 10.21 -13.13 1.23
CA GLU A 238 9.93 -13.77 -0.07
C GLU A 238 8.71 -14.71 0.03
N PRO A 239 7.72 -14.56 -0.88
CA PRO A 239 6.49 -15.32 -0.78
C PRO A 239 6.70 -16.79 -1.14
N LEU A 240 5.92 -17.65 -0.49
CA LEU A 240 5.69 -19.00 -0.97
C LEU A 240 4.50 -18.98 -1.92
N GLN A 241 4.68 -19.55 -3.11
CA GLN A 241 3.60 -19.76 -4.06
C GLN A 241 2.93 -21.11 -3.80
N HIS A 242 1.61 -21.08 -3.73
CA HIS A 242 0.75 -22.26 -3.62
C HIS A 242 -0.27 -22.24 -4.75
N THR A 243 -0.46 -23.37 -5.41
CA THR A 243 -1.58 -23.57 -6.32
C THR A 243 -2.53 -24.57 -5.70
N PHE A 244 -3.83 -24.30 -5.75
CA PHE A 244 -4.81 -25.29 -5.32
C PHE A 244 -6.07 -25.23 -6.17
N THR A 245 -6.72 -26.38 -6.25
CA THR A 245 -8.04 -26.53 -6.84
C THR A 245 -9.09 -26.72 -5.75
N GLN A 246 -10.14 -25.91 -5.83
CA GLN A 246 -11.31 -25.98 -4.98
C GLN A 246 -12.44 -26.71 -5.73
N VAL A 247 -12.80 -27.91 -5.26
CA VAL A 247 -13.80 -28.77 -5.94
C VAL A 247 -15.08 -28.91 -5.14
N VAL A 248 -16.22 -28.51 -5.72
CA VAL A 248 -17.56 -28.72 -5.16
C VAL A 248 -18.32 -29.71 -6.03
N THR A 249 -18.87 -30.77 -5.42
CA THR A 249 -19.67 -31.75 -6.16
C THR A 249 -21.11 -31.80 -5.65
N PHE A 250 -22.03 -31.92 -6.60
CA PHE A 250 -23.46 -32.03 -6.35
C PHE A 250 -23.99 -33.36 -6.89
N SER A 251 -24.90 -34.00 -6.16
CA SER A 251 -25.65 -35.16 -6.64
C SER A 251 -26.93 -35.40 -5.83
N HIS A 252 -27.80 -36.30 -6.32
CA HIS A 252 -28.95 -36.86 -5.58
C HIS A 252 -29.97 -35.82 -5.09
N ALA A 253 -30.44 -34.93 -5.97
CA ALA A 253 -31.50 -33.97 -5.63
C ALA A 253 -32.80 -34.70 -5.23
N THR A 254 -33.52 -34.16 -4.24
CA THR A 254 -34.85 -34.61 -3.83
C THR A 254 -35.82 -33.44 -3.89
N THR A 255 -36.85 -33.56 -4.71
CA THR A 255 -37.87 -32.51 -4.92
C THR A 255 -39.22 -32.94 -4.35
N ARG A 256 -40.01 -31.98 -3.89
CA ARG A 256 -41.40 -32.16 -3.44
C ARG A 256 -42.36 -31.30 -4.25
N PRO A 257 -42.88 -31.78 -5.39
CA PRO A 257 -43.67 -30.98 -6.32
C PRO A 257 -44.86 -30.24 -5.67
N ASP A 258 -45.39 -30.74 -4.56
CA ASP A 258 -46.44 -30.12 -3.75
C ASP A 258 -46.02 -28.79 -3.07
N MET A 259 -44.72 -28.50 -2.97
CA MET A 259 -44.19 -27.25 -2.40
C MET A 259 -43.94 -26.15 -3.45
N GLY A 260 -44.24 -26.38 -4.72
CA GLY A 260 -44.18 -25.38 -5.78
C GLY A 260 -43.49 -25.87 -7.07
N ASP A 261 -43.51 -25.03 -8.09
CA ASP A 261 -43.09 -25.41 -9.45
C ASP A 261 -41.61 -25.10 -9.76
N THR A 262 -40.92 -24.40 -8.85
CA THR A 262 -39.53 -24.00 -9.04
C THR A 262 -38.63 -24.70 -8.05
N ASN A 263 -37.37 -24.93 -8.44
CA ASN A 263 -36.35 -25.43 -7.55
C ASN A 263 -35.02 -24.77 -7.93
N THR A 264 -34.34 -24.19 -6.94
CA THR A 264 -33.06 -23.51 -7.14
C THR A 264 -32.16 -23.75 -5.94
N LEU A 265 -30.90 -24.05 -6.20
CA LEU A 265 -29.81 -24.10 -5.22
C LEU A 265 -28.82 -22.98 -5.49
N PHE A 266 -28.51 -22.20 -4.46
CA PHE A 266 -27.40 -21.27 -4.43
C PHE A 266 -26.28 -21.82 -3.55
N VAL A 267 -25.06 -21.82 -4.08
CA VAL A 267 -23.85 -22.24 -3.34
C VAL A 267 -22.91 -21.06 -3.23
N TYR A 268 -22.53 -20.72 -2.00
CA TYR A 268 -21.72 -19.57 -1.65
C TYR A 268 -20.28 -20.03 -1.38
N LEU A 269 -19.36 -19.65 -2.26
CA LEU A 269 -17.98 -20.09 -2.22
C LEU A 269 -17.02 -18.93 -2.02
N SER A 270 -16.33 -18.91 -0.89
CA SER A 270 -15.35 -17.85 -0.56
C SER A 270 -14.15 -17.89 -1.50
N TYR A 271 -13.66 -16.71 -1.88
CA TYR A 271 -12.37 -16.53 -2.53
C TYR A 271 -11.30 -16.34 -1.44
N PRO A 272 -10.08 -16.87 -1.61
CA PRO A 272 -8.98 -16.48 -0.75
C PRO A 272 -8.81 -14.95 -0.80
N PRO A 273 -8.74 -14.27 0.36
CA PRO A 273 -8.62 -12.82 0.38
C PRO A 273 -7.26 -12.40 -0.18
N THR A 274 -7.29 -11.28 -0.89
CA THR A 274 -6.10 -10.53 -1.28
C THR A 274 -5.87 -9.42 -0.25
N GLU A 275 -4.78 -9.53 0.51
CA GLU A 275 -4.37 -8.62 1.57
C GLU A 275 -2.84 -8.54 1.65
N SER A 276 -2.30 -7.73 2.56
CA SER A 276 -0.85 -7.48 2.66
C SER A 276 0.02 -8.75 2.73
N SER A 277 -0.40 -9.77 3.47
CA SER A 277 0.34 -11.04 3.62
C SER A 277 -0.06 -12.16 2.65
N GLN A 278 -1.08 -11.95 1.81
CA GLN A 278 -1.56 -12.96 0.86
C GLN A 278 -2.08 -12.31 -0.42
N ARG A 279 -1.58 -12.74 -1.59
CA ARG A 279 -2.15 -12.36 -2.88
C ARG A 279 -2.77 -13.58 -3.52
N ALA A 280 -4.03 -13.47 -3.93
CA ALA A 280 -4.76 -14.56 -4.56
C ALA A 280 -5.20 -14.16 -5.95
N LYS A 281 -5.04 -15.09 -6.90
CA LYS A 281 -5.48 -14.95 -8.28
C LYS A 281 -6.26 -16.18 -8.67
N VAL A 282 -7.42 -15.95 -9.29
CA VAL A 282 -8.19 -17.00 -9.95
C VAL A 282 -7.47 -17.36 -11.25
N LEU A 283 -7.07 -18.61 -11.40
CA LEU A 283 -6.48 -19.14 -12.63
C LEU A 283 -7.56 -19.67 -13.58
N ASN A 284 -8.51 -20.42 -13.03
CA ASN A 284 -9.59 -21.05 -13.79
C ASN A 284 -10.86 -21.21 -12.95
N GLU A 285 -12.02 -21.12 -13.59
CA GLU A 285 -13.32 -21.47 -13.00
C GLU A 285 -14.13 -22.28 -14.02
N SER A 286 -14.42 -23.54 -13.71
CA SER A 286 -15.19 -24.41 -14.61
C SER A 286 -16.67 -24.03 -14.70
N HIS A 287 -17.17 -23.23 -13.75
CA HIS A 287 -18.54 -22.75 -13.73
C HIS A 287 -18.58 -21.24 -13.47
N LYS A 288 -19.23 -20.50 -14.38
CA LYS A 288 -19.35 -19.05 -14.27
C LYS A 288 -20.23 -18.69 -13.06
N PRO A 289 -19.77 -17.80 -12.16
CA PRO A 289 -20.60 -17.33 -11.06
C PRO A 289 -21.87 -16.63 -11.52
N HIS A 290 -22.97 -16.90 -10.81
CA HIS A 290 -24.20 -16.11 -10.94
C HIS A 290 -24.01 -14.70 -10.40
N ALA A 291 -23.24 -14.57 -9.32
CA ALA A 291 -22.75 -13.30 -8.80
C ALA A 291 -21.34 -13.48 -8.25
N ALA A 292 -20.49 -12.48 -8.45
CA ALA A 292 -19.16 -12.43 -7.87
C ALA A 292 -19.02 -11.15 -7.03
N TYR A 293 -18.42 -11.31 -5.86
CA TYR A 293 -18.03 -10.26 -4.94
C TYR A 293 -16.52 -10.36 -4.72
N SER A 294 -15.90 -9.37 -4.08
CA SER A 294 -14.46 -9.36 -3.84
C SER A 294 -13.97 -10.52 -2.96
N ASP A 295 -14.82 -11.03 -2.08
CA ASP A 295 -14.53 -12.05 -1.06
C ASP A 295 -15.16 -13.41 -1.37
N MET A 296 -16.09 -13.50 -2.31
CA MET A 296 -16.81 -14.74 -2.61
C MET A 296 -17.53 -14.71 -3.95
N SER A 297 -17.92 -15.89 -4.42
CA SER A 297 -18.86 -16.02 -5.52
C SER A 297 -20.06 -16.88 -5.14
N VAL A 298 -21.14 -16.70 -5.91
CA VAL A 298 -22.38 -17.44 -5.74
C VAL A 298 -22.67 -18.18 -7.03
N LEU A 299 -22.71 -19.50 -6.93
CA LEU A 299 -23.20 -20.37 -8.00
C LEU A 299 -24.71 -20.51 -7.88
N ARG A 300 -25.38 -20.69 -9.01
CA ARG A 300 -26.83 -20.90 -9.09
C ARG A 300 -27.11 -22.10 -9.96
N PHE A 301 -27.91 -23.03 -9.45
CA PHE A 301 -28.38 -24.19 -10.18
C PHE A 301 -29.90 -24.24 -10.10
N ASP A 302 -30.56 -24.29 -11.26
CA ASP A 302 -32.02 -24.30 -11.36
C ASP A 302 -32.51 -25.66 -11.89
N ASN A 303 -33.71 -26.05 -11.50
CA ASN A 303 -34.44 -27.22 -12.02
C ASN A 303 -33.67 -28.55 -11.86
N LEU A 304 -33.05 -28.72 -10.70
CA LEU A 304 -32.28 -29.91 -10.33
C LEU A 304 -33.17 -31.16 -10.28
N SER A 305 -32.72 -32.20 -10.97
CA SER A 305 -33.30 -33.55 -11.03
C SER A 305 -32.54 -34.52 -10.12
N PRO A 306 -33.18 -35.60 -9.61
CA PRO A 306 -32.49 -36.65 -8.86
C PRO A 306 -31.31 -37.30 -9.59
N THR A 307 -31.31 -37.28 -10.93
CA THR A 307 -30.24 -37.82 -11.77
C THR A 307 -29.09 -36.86 -12.01
N ASP A 308 -29.24 -35.58 -11.64
CA ASP A 308 -28.22 -34.58 -11.90
C ASP A 308 -27.01 -34.82 -11.00
N SER A 309 -25.84 -34.76 -11.63
CA SER A 309 -24.55 -34.82 -10.96
C SER A 309 -23.58 -33.92 -11.70
N PHE A 310 -22.92 -33.01 -10.98
CA PHE A 310 -21.92 -32.12 -11.55
C PHE A 310 -20.82 -31.79 -10.54
N ALA A 311 -19.68 -31.37 -11.06
CA ALA A 311 -18.57 -30.82 -10.29
C ALA A 311 -18.29 -29.39 -10.77
N THR A 312 -18.03 -28.49 -9.83
CA THR A 312 -17.45 -27.18 -10.09
C THR A 312 -16.05 -27.15 -9.51
N GLU A 313 -15.11 -26.67 -10.32
CA GLU A 313 -13.69 -26.60 -10.01
C GLU A 313 -13.23 -25.16 -10.16
N ARG A 314 -12.46 -24.68 -9.20
CA ARG A 314 -11.87 -23.34 -9.22
C ARG A 314 -10.41 -23.46 -8.83
N GLU A 315 -9.54 -23.04 -9.72
CA GLU A 315 -8.10 -23.11 -9.55
C GLU A 315 -7.57 -21.74 -9.15
N PHE A 316 -6.71 -21.72 -8.13
CA PHE A 316 -6.16 -20.51 -7.55
C PHE A 316 -4.65 -20.58 -7.46
N GLU A 317 -3.99 -19.48 -7.79
CA GLU A 317 -2.62 -19.18 -7.38
C GLU A 317 -2.68 -18.28 -6.16
N VAL A 318 -1.95 -18.65 -5.11
CA VAL A 318 -1.82 -17.87 -3.88
C VAL A 318 -0.35 -17.66 -3.55
N LEU A 319 0.07 -16.40 -3.50
CA LEU A 319 1.34 -15.99 -2.92
C LEU A 319 1.12 -15.67 -1.44
N ARG A 320 1.80 -16.39 -0.55
CA ARG A 320 1.76 -16.16 0.90
C ARG A 320 3.11 -15.64 1.37
N TYR A 321 3.11 -14.42 1.89
CA TYR A 321 4.31 -13.78 2.44
C TYR A 321 4.45 -14.14 3.92
N PRO A 322 5.58 -14.72 4.36
CA PRO A 322 5.91 -14.79 5.77
C PRO A 322 5.92 -13.38 6.38
N VAL A 323 5.35 -13.24 7.57
CA VAL A 323 5.19 -11.94 8.25
C VAL A 323 6.09 -11.91 9.46
N ARG A 324 6.93 -10.88 9.55
CA ARG A 324 7.70 -10.55 10.76
C ARG A 324 7.24 -9.22 11.32
N THR A 325 6.99 -9.16 12.62
CA THR A 325 6.68 -7.90 13.29
C THR A 325 7.69 -7.58 14.39
N ASN A 326 7.98 -6.29 14.51
CA ASN A 326 8.77 -5.73 15.59
C ASN A 326 8.02 -4.52 16.16
N VAL A 327 7.15 -4.78 17.14
CA VAL A 327 6.32 -3.75 17.77
C VAL A 327 7.10 -3.03 18.87
N ARG A 328 7.27 -1.73 18.71
CA ARG A 328 7.81 -0.84 19.75
C ARG A 328 6.72 -0.54 20.76
N THR A 329 6.62 -1.41 21.77
CA THR A 329 5.56 -1.36 22.81
C THR A 329 5.32 0.04 23.38
N ALA A 330 6.38 0.82 23.64
CA ALA A 330 6.28 2.18 24.20
C ALA A 330 5.60 3.19 23.26
N SER A 331 5.61 2.94 21.95
CA SER A 331 5.01 3.81 20.93
C SER A 331 3.55 3.46 20.62
N VAL A 332 3.02 2.35 21.13
CA VAL A 332 1.67 1.87 20.81
C VAL A 332 0.62 2.83 21.39
N PRO A 333 -0.26 3.44 20.56
CA PRO A 333 -1.33 4.29 21.06
C PRO A 333 -2.36 3.52 21.89
N PHE A 334 -2.87 4.13 22.95
CA PHE A 334 -3.91 3.52 23.81
C PHE A 334 -5.33 3.78 23.33
N GLN A 335 -5.50 4.63 22.32
CA GLN A 335 -6.80 5.00 21.76
C GLN A 335 -6.80 4.69 20.26
N TYR A 336 -7.95 4.24 19.78
CA TYR A 336 -8.17 3.93 18.38
C TYR A 336 -8.88 5.09 17.71
N ARG A 337 -8.39 5.49 16.54
CA ARG A 337 -8.98 6.54 15.68
C ARG A 337 -9.79 5.96 14.51
N MET A 338 -9.99 4.64 14.52
CA MET A 338 -10.79 3.94 13.52
C MET A 338 -12.29 4.26 13.68
N PRO A 339 -13.08 4.19 12.59
CA PRO A 339 -14.51 4.47 12.63
C PRO A 339 -15.27 3.57 13.61
N ALA A 340 -16.38 4.09 14.17
CA ALA A 340 -17.21 3.33 15.11
C ALA A 340 -17.68 1.98 14.55
N ARG A 341 -17.98 1.91 13.23
CA ARG A 341 -18.35 0.65 12.56
C ARG A 341 -17.24 -0.39 12.57
N PHE A 342 -16.01 0.01 12.25
CA PHE A 342 -14.83 -0.87 12.32
C PHE A 342 -14.65 -1.40 13.76
N LEU A 343 -14.71 -0.50 14.74
CA LEU A 343 -14.56 -0.88 16.14
C LEU A 343 -15.70 -1.82 16.60
N SER A 344 -16.94 -1.53 16.21
CA SER A 344 -18.08 -2.39 16.51
C SER A 344 -17.90 -3.79 15.91
N GLU A 345 -17.46 -3.87 14.65
CA GLU A 345 -17.27 -5.13 13.95
C GLU A 345 -16.20 -6.01 14.59
N TYR A 346 -15.07 -5.42 14.98
CA TYR A 346 -13.92 -6.16 15.49
C TYR A 346 -13.83 -6.21 17.02
N ARG A 347 -14.81 -5.66 17.76
CA ARG A 347 -14.89 -5.76 19.23
C ARG A 347 -16.17 -6.39 19.76
N SER A 348 -17.19 -6.59 18.93
CA SER A 348 -18.44 -7.20 19.37
C SER A 348 -18.38 -8.72 19.32
N ALA A 349 -19.24 -9.38 20.09
CA ALA A 349 -19.47 -10.80 19.95
C ALA A 349 -20.13 -11.13 18.60
N ASP A 350 -19.94 -12.36 18.15
CA ASP A 350 -20.61 -12.93 17.00
C ASP A 350 -20.81 -14.45 17.20
N GLN A 351 -21.36 -15.13 16.18
CA GLN A 351 -21.69 -16.56 16.27
C GLN A 351 -20.48 -17.48 16.53
N PHE A 352 -19.25 -17.01 16.28
CA PHE A 352 -18.02 -17.76 16.49
C PHE A 352 -17.23 -17.25 17.70
N VAL A 353 -17.38 -15.97 18.07
CA VAL A 353 -16.57 -15.29 19.08
C VAL A 353 -17.46 -14.81 20.25
N PRO A 354 -17.53 -15.56 21.37
CA PRO A 354 -18.42 -15.28 22.50
C PRO A 354 -17.83 -14.23 23.47
N SER A 355 -17.44 -13.05 22.96
CA SER A 355 -16.75 -12.00 23.76
C SER A 355 -17.62 -11.30 24.82
N ASP A 356 -18.94 -11.42 24.72
CA ASP A 356 -19.91 -10.89 25.65
C ASP A 356 -20.25 -11.84 26.80
N ALA A 357 -19.83 -13.11 26.71
CA ALA A 357 -19.99 -14.09 27.78
C ALA A 357 -19.33 -13.61 29.07
N GLU A 358 -20.06 -13.72 30.19
CA GLU A 358 -19.59 -13.22 31.47
C GLU A 358 -18.29 -13.89 31.94
N THR A 359 -18.16 -15.20 31.73
CA THR A 359 -16.95 -15.97 32.03
C THR A 359 -15.73 -15.42 31.29
N ILE A 360 -15.88 -15.09 30.00
CA ILE A 360 -14.82 -14.51 29.17
C ILE A 360 -14.46 -13.10 29.61
N ARG A 361 -15.45 -12.24 29.87
CA ARG A 361 -15.21 -10.88 30.36
C ARG A 361 -14.49 -10.87 31.71
N ASN A 362 -14.87 -11.78 32.62
CA ASN A 362 -14.23 -11.89 33.94
C ASN A 362 -12.79 -12.41 33.81
N ALA A 363 -12.55 -13.41 32.96
CA ALA A 363 -11.21 -13.92 32.69
C ALA A 363 -10.30 -12.85 32.06
N ALA A 364 -10.82 -12.11 31.08
CA ALA A 364 -10.11 -11.00 30.44
C ALA A 364 -9.70 -9.92 31.46
N ARG A 365 -10.65 -9.45 32.30
CA ARG A 365 -10.37 -8.47 33.36
C ARG A 365 -9.33 -8.97 34.37
N ALA A 366 -9.44 -10.24 34.79
CA ALA A 366 -8.49 -10.83 35.72
C ALA A 366 -7.08 -10.92 35.14
N ALA A 367 -6.97 -11.23 33.85
CA ALA A 367 -5.68 -11.32 33.16
C ALA A 367 -5.03 -9.94 32.95
N VAL A 368 -5.78 -8.92 32.50
CA VAL A 368 -5.18 -7.62 32.11
C VAL A 368 -5.10 -6.61 33.24
N GLY A 369 -5.96 -6.71 34.27
CA GLY A 369 -6.05 -5.71 35.34
C GLY A 369 -6.20 -4.28 34.79
N ASN A 370 -5.28 -3.40 35.20
CA ASN A 370 -5.26 -1.98 34.78
C ASN A 370 -4.39 -1.72 33.53
N GLN A 371 -3.92 -2.75 32.83
CA GLN A 371 -3.11 -2.58 31.63
C GLN A 371 -3.90 -1.83 30.55
N ARG A 372 -3.28 -0.80 29.95
CA ARG A 372 -3.91 0.04 28.90
C ARG A 372 -3.35 -0.22 27.51
N ASN A 373 -2.10 -0.66 27.42
CA ASN A 373 -1.44 -0.90 26.15
C ASN A 373 -2.03 -2.15 25.47
N PRO A 374 -2.64 -2.02 24.27
CA PRO A 374 -3.31 -3.13 23.61
C PRO A 374 -2.35 -4.27 23.21
N HIS A 375 -1.09 -3.96 22.89
CA HIS A 375 -0.10 -5.00 22.59
C HIS A 375 0.27 -5.81 23.84
N LEU A 376 0.46 -5.14 24.98
CA LEU A 376 0.71 -5.83 26.25
C LEU A 376 -0.51 -6.65 26.70
N LYS A 377 -1.73 -6.11 26.54
CA LYS A 377 -2.97 -6.87 26.78
C LYS A 377 -2.98 -8.15 25.97
N ALA A 378 -2.69 -8.08 24.67
CA ALA A 378 -2.68 -9.24 23.79
C ALA A 378 -1.74 -10.36 24.31
N GLY A 379 -0.51 -10.00 24.70
CA GLY A 379 0.43 -10.95 25.29
C GLY A 379 -0.08 -11.58 26.60
N MET A 380 -0.59 -10.76 27.52
CA MET A 380 -1.15 -11.22 28.80
C MET A 380 -2.33 -12.18 28.62
N LEU A 381 -3.21 -11.88 27.66
CA LEU A 381 -4.38 -12.70 27.34
C LEU A 381 -3.99 -14.01 26.67
N LEU A 382 -2.96 -14.01 25.81
CA LEU A 382 -2.43 -15.23 25.22
C LEU A 382 -1.85 -16.14 26.32
N THR A 383 -1.07 -15.59 27.25
CA THR A 383 -0.58 -16.34 28.41
C THR A 383 -1.72 -16.89 29.26
N ALA A 384 -2.76 -16.09 29.52
CA ALA A 384 -3.92 -16.53 30.30
C ALA A 384 -4.68 -17.69 29.63
N LEU A 385 -4.86 -17.62 28.30
CA LEU A 385 -5.49 -18.68 27.52
C LEU A 385 -4.70 -19.99 27.59
N ARG A 386 -3.39 -19.92 27.38
CA ARG A 386 -2.48 -21.08 27.40
C ARG A 386 -2.38 -21.72 28.78
N ASN A 387 -2.45 -20.92 29.84
CA ASN A 387 -2.51 -21.45 31.21
C ASN A 387 -3.88 -22.10 31.51
N ARG A 388 -4.92 -21.81 30.74
CA ARG A 388 -6.28 -22.31 30.93
C ARG A 388 -6.57 -23.57 30.11
N LEU A 389 -6.04 -23.68 28.91
CA LEU A 389 -6.37 -24.73 27.94
C LEU A 389 -5.20 -25.69 27.71
N SER A 390 -5.54 -26.92 27.36
CA SER A 390 -4.64 -27.87 26.71
C SER A 390 -5.13 -28.14 25.29
N TYR A 391 -4.22 -28.26 24.34
CA TYR A 391 -4.59 -28.55 22.96
C TYR A 391 -5.14 -29.97 22.83
N ASP A 392 -6.30 -30.10 22.17
CA ASP A 392 -6.97 -31.37 21.89
C ASP A 392 -7.67 -31.29 20.52
N SER A 393 -7.12 -32.02 19.53
CA SER A 393 -7.67 -32.07 18.17
C SER A 393 -8.96 -32.86 18.04
N THR A 394 -9.35 -33.63 19.07
CA THR A 394 -10.58 -34.45 19.07
C THR A 394 -11.81 -33.64 19.47
N GLN A 395 -11.62 -32.45 20.06
CA GLN A 395 -12.67 -31.48 20.32
C GLN A 395 -13.40 -31.14 19.02
N GLY A 396 -14.73 -31.30 19.03
CA GLY A 396 -15.61 -30.90 17.96
C GLY A 396 -16.25 -29.53 18.22
N GLY A 397 -16.73 -28.92 17.15
CA GLY A 397 -17.55 -27.73 17.11
C GLY A 397 -16.82 -26.50 16.54
N VAL A 398 -17.56 -25.73 15.75
CA VAL A 398 -17.13 -24.47 15.12
C VAL A 398 -18.17 -23.37 15.37
N SER A 399 -18.48 -23.17 16.65
CA SER A 399 -19.43 -22.16 17.15
C SER A 399 -18.94 -21.52 18.44
N GLY A 400 -19.52 -20.37 18.81
CA GLY A 400 -19.27 -19.74 20.10
C GLY A 400 -19.60 -20.66 21.28
N ASP A 401 -20.63 -21.49 21.17
CA ASP A 401 -20.97 -22.48 22.21
C ASP A 401 -19.91 -23.57 22.35
N ALA A 402 -19.33 -24.03 21.24
CA ALA A 402 -18.21 -24.97 21.27
C ALA A 402 -16.97 -24.35 21.94
N ALA A 403 -16.71 -23.06 21.66
CA ALA A 403 -15.64 -22.33 22.32
C ALA A 403 -15.86 -22.22 23.84
N LEU A 404 -17.08 -21.90 24.27
CA LEU A 404 -17.43 -21.85 25.70
C LEU A 404 -17.34 -23.24 26.36
N ALA A 405 -17.77 -24.30 25.66
CA ALA A 405 -17.63 -25.67 26.15
C ALA A 405 -16.15 -26.04 26.36
N GLY A 406 -15.27 -25.71 25.41
CA GLY A 406 -13.83 -25.91 25.52
C GLY A 406 -13.21 -25.12 26.69
N TRP A 407 -13.68 -23.89 26.92
CA TRP A 407 -13.26 -23.08 28.08
C TRP A 407 -13.55 -23.78 29.41
N GLU A 408 -14.74 -24.37 29.57
CA GLU A 408 -15.11 -25.11 30.78
C GLU A 408 -14.33 -26.42 30.92
N GLN A 409 -14.15 -27.14 29.82
CA GLN A 409 -13.43 -28.41 29.78
C GLN A 409 -11.91 -28.26 29.90
N ARG A 410 -11.37 -27.03 29.74
CA ARG A 410 -9.93 -26.73 29.70
C ARG A 410 -9.20 -27.43 28.55
N ALA A 411 -9.91 -27.66 27.45
CA ALA A 411 -9.37 -28.31 26.27
C ALA A 411 -9.93 -27.65 25.00
N GLY A 412 -9.17 -27.68 23.90
CA GLY A 412 -9.63 -27.07 22.66
C GLY A 412 -8.79 -27.42 21.44
N ASN A 413 -9.44 -27.48 20.29
CA ASN A 413 -8.79 -27.53 18.99
C ASN A 413 -8.36 -26.13 18.52
N ALA A 414 -7.77 -26.01 17.32
CA ALA A 414 -7.35 -24.72 16.76
C ALA A 414 -8.48 -23.68 16.67
N PHE A 415 -9.72 -24.10 16.37
CA PHE A 415 -10.88 -23.20 16.35
C PHE A 415 -11.17 -22.64 17.74
N VAL A 416 -11.22 -23.50 18.77
CA VAL A 416 -11.49 -23.10 20.16
C VAL A 416 -10.41 -22.13 20.65
N TYR A 417 -9.13 -22.40 20.37
CA TYR A 417 -8.03 -21.50 20.69
C TYR A 417 -8.19 -20.13 20.01
N ALA A 418 -8.43 -20.11 18.70
CA ALA A 418 -8.59 -18.85 17.95
C ALA A 418 -9.84 -18.06 18.38
N SER A 419 -10.96 -18.75 18.62
CA SER A 419 -12.21 -18.14 19.09
C SER A 419 -12.06 -17.52 20.47
N LEU A 420 -11.56 -18.28 21.45
CA LEU A 420 -11.40 -17.80 22.82
C LEU A 420 -10.34 -16.70 22.92
N TYR A 421 -9.23 -16.80 22.18
CA TYR A 421 -8.24 -15.72 22.14
C TYR A 421 -8.84 -14.43 21.58
N THR A 422 -9.58 -14.52 20.47
CA THR A 422 -10.30 -13.38 19.89
C THR A 422 -11.32 -12.82 20.88
N ALA A 423 -12.07 -13.69 21.58
CA ALA A 423 -13.08 -13.27 22.54
C ALA A 423 -12.49 -12.52 23.74
N LEU A 424 -11.35 -12.99 24.26
CA LEU A 424 -10.58 -12.35 25.32
C LEU A 424 -10.03 -10.98 24.90
N LEU A 425 -9.52 -10.86 23.66
CA LEU A 425 -9.06 -9.59 23.08
C LEU A 425 -10.19 -8.58 22.96
N ARG A 426 -11.34 -9.00 22.39
CA ARG A 426 -12.53 -8.17 22.21
C ARG A 426 -13.11 -7.69 23.54
N ALA A 427 -13.18 -8.59 24.53
CA ALA A 427 -13.60 -8.28 25.89
C ALA A 427 -12.65 -7.29 26.62
N SER A 428 -11.45 -7.07 26.08
CA SER A 428 -10.43 -6.15 26.60
C SER A 428 -10.27 -4.88 25.74
N ASP A 429 -11.25 -4.59 24.88
CA ASP A 429 -11.28 -3.45 23.93
C ASP A 429 -10.18 -3.45 22.85
N VAL A 430 -9.59 -4.63 22.57
CA VAL A 430 -8.62 -4.80 21.48
C VAL A 430 -9.36 -5.32 20.24
N PRO A 431 -9.46 -4.55 19.13
CA PRO A 431 -10.08 -5.04 17.90
C PRO A 431 -9.34 -6.26 17.38
N SER A 432 -10.07 -7.31 17.04
CA SER A 432 -9.49 -8.59 16.61
C SER A 432 -10.42 -9.35 15.67
N ARG A 433 -9.82 -10.18 14.82
CA ARG A 433 -10.50 -11.06 13.88
C ARG A 433 -9.89 -12.45 13.90
N MET A 434 -10.76 -13.46 13.82
CA MET A 434 -10.34 -14.82 13.52
C MET A 434 -10.09 -14.94 12.02
N ILE A 435 -9.08 -15.71 11.66
CA ILE A 435 -8.80 -16.09 10.28
C ILE A 435 -9.06 -17.60 10.17
N ALA A 436 -9.78 -18.00 9.13
CA ALA A 436 -9.98 -19.41 8.79
C ALA A 436 -9.30 -19.75 7.48
N GLY A 437 -8.72 -20.94 7.43
CA GLY A 437 -7.96 -21.39 6.28
C GLY A 437 -7.33 -22.74 6.51
N PHE A 438 -6.16 -22.94 5.90
CA PHE A 438 -5.42 -24.20 5.94
C PHE A 438 -3.94 -23.97 6.21
N LEU A 439 -3.31 -24.88 6.95
CA LEU A 439 -1.87 -25.10 6.94
C LEU A 439 -1.52 -25.99 5.74
N VAL A 440 -0.39 -25.70 5.11
CA VAL A 440 0.18 -26.47 4.00
C VAL A 440 1.26 -27.40 4.55
N LEU A 441 0.95 -28.70 4.59
CA LEU A 441 1.82 -29.74 5.13
C LEU A 441 2.99 -30.08 4.18
N ASP A 442 4.01 -30.75 4.69
CA ASP A 442 5.26 -31.13 4.01
C ASP A 442 5.01 -32.06 2.82
N ASN A 443 3.93 -32.84 2.88
CA ASN A 443 3.52 -33.75 1.83
C ASN A 443 2.62 -33.08 0.75
N GLY A 444 2.34 -31.78 0.91
CA GLY A 444 1.42 -31.02 0.07
C GLY A 444 -0.05 -31.14 0.48
N ASP A 445 -0.40 -31.73 1.61
CA ASP A 445 -1.79 -31.77 2.06
C ASP A 445 -2.22 -30.48 2.76
N ALA A 446 -3.51 -30.19 2.74
CA ALA A 446 -4.11 -29.04 3.42
C ALA A 446 -4.78 -29.46 4.74
N LEU A 447 -4.30 -28.92 5.85
CA LEU A 447 -4.90 -29.13 7.17
C LEU A 447 -5.70 -27.90 7.59
N ARG A 448 -7.00 -28.05 7.81
CA ARG A 448 -7.85 -26.95 8.29
C ARG A 448 -7.29 -26.36 9.58
N HIS A 449 -7.16 -25.04 9.63
CA HIS A 449 -6.61 -24.35 10.78
C HIS A 449 -7.22 -22.95 10.96
N PHE A 450 -7.06 -22.41 12.16
CA PHE A 450 -7.58 -21.10 12.54
C PHE A 450 -6.52 -20.34 13.33
N TRP A 451 -6.37 -19.06 13.02
CA TRP A 451 -5.48 -18.15 13.75
C TRP A 451 -6.18 -16.81 13.96
N VAL A 452 -5.46 -15.86 14.55
CA VAL A 452 -6.03 -14.59 14.99
C VAL A 452 -5.18 -13.44 14.51
N GLU A 453 -5.81 -12.32 14.24
CA GLU A 453 -5.13 -11.04 14.08
C GLU A 453 -5.76 -10.02 15.02
N TYR A 454 -4.94 -9.21 15.68
CA TYR A 454 -5.41 -8.08 16.48
C TYR A 454 -4.87 -6.77 15.92
N TYR A 455 -5.66 -5.71 15.99
CA TYR A 455 -5.33 -4.43 15.39
C TYR A 455 -4.64 -3.50 16.39
N LEU A 456 -3.53 -2.90 15.94
CA LEU A 456 -2.84 -1.81 16.62
C LEU A 456 -2.93 -0.53 15.78
N GLN A 457 -3.35 0.56 16.42
CA GLN A 457 -3.40 1.88 15.78
C GLN A 457 -2.00 2.26 15.26
N ASP A 458 -1.93 2.76 14.03
CA ASP A 458 -0.69 3.17 13.33
C ASP A 458 0.32 2.03 13.06
N PHE A 459 -0.11 0.77 13.21
CA PHE A 459 0.67 -0.42 12.88
C PHE A 459 -0.07 -1.42 11.98
N GLY A 460 -1.38 -1.57 12.18
CA GLY A 460 -2.21 -2.52 11.43
C GLY A 460 -2.47 -3.83 12.17
N TRP A 461 -2.74 -4.90 11.42
CA TRP A 461 -3.06 -6.22 11.96
C TRP A 461 -1.80 -6.97 12.40
N VAL A 462 -1.74 -7.41 13.65
CA VAL A 462 -0.66 -8.24 14.17
C VAL A 462 -1.15 -9.67 14.25
N PRO A 463 -0.49 -10.62 13.56
CA PRO A 463 -0.95 -11.99 13.55
C PRO A 463 -0.49 -12.76 14.78
N VAL A 464 -1.32 -13.70 15.22
CA VAL A 464 -1.06 -14.63 16.30
C VAL A 464 -1.65 -15.99 15.97
N ASP A 465 -0.85 -17.05 16.09
CA ASP A 465 -1.35 -18.43 16.05
C ASP A 465 -1.37 -19.02 17.46
N PRO A 466 -2.52 -18.94 18.18
CA PRO A 466 -2.57 -19.33 19.59
C PRO A 466 -2.33 -20.84 19.80
N ALA A 467 -2.69 -21.68 18.84
CA ALA A 467 -2.48 -23.12 18.94
C ALA A 467 -0.99 -23.49 18.74
N LEU A 468 -0.35 -22.97 17.70
CA LEU A 468 1.08 -23.22 17.47
C LEU A 468 1.96 -22.54 18.53
N ALA A 469 1.55 -21.35 19.02
CA ALA A 469 2.20 -20.67 20.15
C ALA A 469 2.16 -21.49 21.45
N ASP A 470 1.14 -22.34 21.61
CA ASP A 470 0.98 -23.25 22.75
C ASP A 470 1.64 -24.62 22.57
N GLY A 471 2.35 -24.81 21.46
CA GLY A 471 3.11 -26.04 21.22
C GLY A 471 2.40 -27.09 20.38
N TYR A 472 1.20 -26.83 19.85
CA TYR A 472 0.59 -27.74 18.87
C TYR A 472 1.51 -27.91 17.66
N ARG A 473 1.77 -29.15 17.27
CA ARG A 473 2.55 -29.51 16.07
C ARG A 473 1.75 -30.55 15.29
N PRO A 474 1.10 -30.17 14.19
CA PRO A 474 0.50 -31.15 13.30
C PRO A 474 1.57 -32.05 12.68
N ASP A 475 1.24 -33.33 12.50
CA ASP A 475 2.09 -34.24 11.72
C ASP A 475 2.29 -33.69 10.30
N GLY A 476 3.54 -33.70 9.83
CA GLY A 476 3.88 -33.14 8.53
C GLY A 476 3.82 -31.61 8.46
N PHE A 477 3.76 -30.89 9.58
CA PHE A 477 3.94 -29.43 9.59
C PHE A 477 5.21 -29.06 10.35
N SER A 478 6.28 -28.86 9.59
CA SER A 478 7.53 -28.32 10.14
C SER A 478 7.35 -26.84 10.49
N LEU A 479 7.49 -26.50 11.77
CA LEU A 479 7.60 -25.10 12.16
C LEU A 479 8.79 -24.45 11.45
N GLU A 480 8.62 -23.18 11.10
CA GLU A 480 9.72 -22.38 10.63
C GLU A 480 10.83 -22.34 11.70
N ALA A 481 12.10 -22.41 11.27
CA ALA A 481 13.23 -22.41 12.18
C ALA A 481 13.28 -21.06 12.92
N THR A 482 12.87 -21.06 14.19
CA THR A 482 12.74 -19.84 15.00
C THR A 482 14.08 -19.38 15.61
N GLY A 483 15.19 -20.04 15.25
CA GLY A 483 16.48 -19.86 15.92
C GLY A 483 16.36 -20.17 17.41
N ASP A 484 16.79 -19.25 18.26
CA ASP A 484 16.68 -19.36 19.72
C ASP A 484 15.28 -19.01 20.28
N ARG A 485 14.36 -18.50 19.45
CA ARG A 485 13.04 -18.08 19.92
C ARG A 485 12.16 -19.29 20.21
N SER A 486 11.40 -19.22 21.30
CA SER A 486 10.33 -20.18 21.56
C SER A 486 9.21 -20.03 20.51
N ALA A 487 8.43 -21.10 20.30
CA ALA A 487 7.27 -21.03 19.41
C ALA A 487 6.23 -20.00 19.86
N THR A 488 6.13 -19.75 21.18
CA THR A 488 5.29 -18.68 21.71
C THR A 488 5.77 -17.31 21.23
N GLU A 489 7.07 -17.03 21.38
CA GLU A 489 7.65 -15.74 20.98
C GLU A 489 7.55 -15.52 19.48
N PHE A 490 7.67 -16.60 18.69
CA PHE A 490 7.52 -16.50 17.25
C PHE A 490 6.06 -16.26 16.85
N TYR A 491 5.13 -17.13 17.25
CA TYR A 491 3.73 -17.05 16.83
C TYR A 491 2.92 -15.98 17.57
N PHE A 492 3.54 -15.17 18.44
CA PHE A 492 2.99 -13.92 18.92
C PHE A 492 3.56 -12.75 18.11
N GLY A 493 2.96 -12.48 16.95
CA GLY A 493 3.35 -11.38 16.06
C GLY A 493 3.95 -11.81 14.73
N ASN A 494 4.33 -13.08 14.55
CA ASN A 494 4.89 -13.57 13.30
C ASN A 494 4.08 -14.74 12.76
N LEU A 495 4.15 -14.94 11.43
CA LEU A 495 3.60 -16.09 10.73
C LEU A 495 4.58 -16.56 9.66
N ASP A 496 4.65 -17.88 9.48
CA ASP A 496 5.26 -18.51 8.32
C ASP A 496 4.40 -18.34 7.05
N GLY A 497 4.98 -18.68 5.90
CA GLY A 497 4.30 -18.68 4.60
C GLY A 497 3.55 -19.97 4.24
N ARG A 498 3.41 -20.93 5.17
CA ARG A 498 2.87 -22.27 4.90
C ARG A 498 1.40 -22.39 5.26
N ARG A 499 0.62 -21.38 4.90
CA ARG A 499 -0.80 -21.29 5.24
C ARG A 499 -1.55 -20.45 4.20
N ILE A 500 -2.82 -20.78 4.00
CA ILE A 500 -3.70 -20.09 3.06
C ILE A 500 -4.95 -19.66 3.80
N ALA A 501 -5.23 -18.36 3.83
CA ALA A 501 -6.46 -17.79 4.36
C ALA A 501 -7.60 -17.92 3.36
N PHE A 502 -8.81 -18.13 3.86
CA PHE A 502 -10.06 -18.12 3.10
C PHE A 502 -11.08 -17.11 3.63
N SER A 503 -10.90 -16.61 4.84
CA SER A 503 -11.74 -15.53 5.39
C SER A 503 -11.03 -14.78 6.51
N ASN A 504 -11.14 -13.45 6.49
CA ASN A 504 -10.54 -12.57 7.48
C ASN A 504 -11.62 -11.95 8.37
N GLY A 505 -12.07 -12.72 9.36
CA GLY A 505 -13.25 -12.43 10.15
C GLY A 505 -14.54 -12.98 9.53
N LEU A 506 -15.67 -12.63 10.14
CA LEU A 506 -16.98 -13.14 9.76
C LEU A 506 -17.51 -12.49 8.47
N VAL A 507 -17.64 -13.28 7.40
CA VAL A 507 -18.30 -12.90 6.15
C VAL A 507 -19.82 -13.01 6.34
N ARG A 508 -20.47 -11.87 6.60
CA ARG A 508 -21.93 -11.79 6.76
C ARG A 508 -22.62 -11.71 5.40
N ARG A 509 -23.55 -12.63 5.16
CA ARG A 509 -24.49 -12.60 4.04
C ARG A 509 -25.91 -12.82 4.53
N ARG A 510 -26.83 -12.10 3.90
CA ARG A 510 -28.27 -12.34 4.05
C ARG A 510 -28.71 -13.30 2.95
N PRO A 511 -29.73 -14.14 3.22
CA PRO A 511 -30.34 -14.93 2.16
C PRO A 511 -30.82 -14.02 1.03
N ARG A 512 -30.75 -14.51 -0.21
CA ARG A 512 -31.19 -13.76 -1.39
C ARG A 512 -32.69 -13.55 -1.40
N ARG A 513 -33.46 -14.46 -0.81
CA ARG A 513 -34.91 -14.26 -0.64
C ARG A 513 -35.41 -14.55 0.77
N PRO A 514 -36.46 -13.85 1.24
CA PRO A 514 -37.07 -14.12 2.54
C PRO A 514 -37.66 -15.53 2.69
N ASP A 515 -38.12 -16.14 1.59
CA ASP A 515 -38.72 -17.48 1.54
C ASP A 515 -37.69 -18.61 1.35
N SER A 516 -36.42 -18.27 1.25
CA SER A 516 -35.35 -19.24 1.09
C SER A 516 -35.09 -20.03 2.38
N GLN A 517 -34.63 -21.27 2.23
CA GLN A 517 -34.21 -22.12 3.33
C GLN A 517 -32.68 -22.21 3.32
N LEU A 518 -32.06 -21.83 4.43
CA LEU A 518 -30.61 -21.96 4.62
C LEU A 518 -30.29 -23.36 5.13
N GLU A 519 -29.27 -23.99 4.56
CA GLU A 519 -28.76 -25.26 5.08
C GLU A 519 -27.64 -25.00 6.10
N PRO A 520 -27.73 -25.56 7.33
CA PRO A 520 -26.70 -25.40 8.33
C PRO A 520 -25.41 -26.06 7.85
N ALA A 521 -24.30 -25.37 8.06
CA ALA A 521 -22.98 -25.91 7.74
C ALA A 521 -22.61 -27.06 8.68
N ARG A 522 -22.16 -28.19 8.13
CA ARG A 522 -21.56 -29.25 8.94
C ARG A 522 -20.15 -28.84 9.34
N GLU A 523 -19.75 -29.19 10.56
CA GLU A 523 -18.44 -28.85 11.10
C GLU A 523 -17.26 -29.23 10.18
N SER A 524 -17.29 -30.45 9.63
CA SER A 524 -16.25 -30.97 8.74
C SER A 524 -16.09 -30.19 7.44
N GLN A 525 -16.98 -29.23 7.17
CA GLN A 525 -17.08 -28.48 5.93
C GLN A 525 -16.82 -26.97 6.10
N PHE A 526 -16.39 -26.53 7.29
CA PHE A 526 -16.01 -25.14 7.52
C PHE A 526 -14.57 -24.89 7.08
N TYR A 527 -14.41 -24.17 5.98
CA TYR A 527 -13.10 -23.68 5.49
C TYR A 527 -12.99 -22.14 5.54
N ALA A 528 -14.11 -21.46 5.79
CA ALA A 528 -14.24 -20.02 5.89
C ALA A 528 -15.28 -19.66 6.97
N LEU A 529 -15.13 -18.49 7.60
CA LEU A 529 -16.05 -17.96 8.61
C LEU A 529 -17.17 -17.18 7.91
N GLN A 530 -18.16 -17.86 7.36
CA GLN A 530 -19.31 -17.23 6.67
C GLN A 530 -20.66 -17.64 7.28
N THR A 531 -21.66 -16.77 7.18
CA THR A 531 -23.02 -17.03 7.73
C THR A 531 -23.90 -17.89 6.83
N VAL A 532 -23.62 -17.91 5.53
CA VAL A 532 -24.41 -18.64 4.53
C VAL A 532 -23.46 -19.39 3.61
N PHE A 533 -23.66 -20.69 3.48
CA PHE A 533 -22.95 -21.54 2.52
C PHE A 533 -23.86 -22.04 1.41
N GLU A 534 -25.11 -22.33 1.76
CA GLU A 534 -26.10 -22.96 0.89
C GLU A 534 -27.46 -22.32 1.17
N GLU A 535 -28.17 -21.99 0.10
CA GLU A 535 -29.53 -21.46 0.14
C GLU A 535 -30.35 -22.18 -0.92
N ARG A 536 -31.49 -22.77 -0.52
CA ARG A 536 -32.42 -23.42 -1.45
C ARG A 536 -33.78 -22.73 -1.49
N ILE A 537 -34.40 -22.78 -2.66
CA ILE A 537 -35.70 -22.14 -2.92
C ILE A 537 -36.63 -23.15 -3.60
N GLY A 538 -37.92 -23.01 -3.28
CA GLY A 538 -39.00 -23.77 -3.90
C GLY A 538 -39.04 -25.22 -3.44
N ASN A 539 -39.24 -26.14 -4.38
CA ASN A 539 -39.53 -27.53 -4.07
C ASN A 539 -38.31 -28.44 -3.81
N LEU A 540 -37.09 -27.89 -3.85
CA LEU A 540 -35.88 -28.65 -3.50
C LEU A 540 -35.87 -28.90 -1.99
N THR A 541 -35.89 -30.17 -1.57
CA THR A 541 -35.95 -30.57 -0.16
C THR A 541 -34.72 -31.32 0.35
N GLY A 542 -33.87 -31.81 -0.54
CA GLY A 542 -32.66 -32.53 -0.17
C GLY A 542 -31.70 -32.67 -1.35
N TYR A 543 -30.43 -32.85 -1.06
CA TYR A 543 -29.36 -33.09 -2.02
C TYR A 543 -28.09 -33.52 -1.29
N ILE A 544 -27.12 -34.04 -2.03
CA ILE A 544 -25.77 -34.29 -1.52
C ILE A 544 -24.84 -33.26 -2.18
N LEU A 545 -24.41 -32.28 -1.39
CA LEU A 545 -23.33 -31.37 -1.76
C LEU A 545 -22.08 -31.71 -0.96
N ARG A 546 -21.01 -32.11 -1.65
CA ARG A 546 -19.68 -32.18 -1.03
C ARG A 546 -19.03 -30.81 -1.21
N ARG A 547 -18.96 -30.11 -0.09
CA ARG A 547 -18.29 -28.80 0.06
C ARG A 547 -16.80 -28.88 -0.29
N PRO A 548 -16.18 -27.73 -0.59
CA PRO A 548 -14.95 -27.72 -1.33
C PRO A 548 -13.83 -28.54 -0.70
N VAL A 549 -13.32 -29.51 -1.46
CA VAL A 549 -12.03 -30.13 -1.19
C VAL A 549 -10.97 -29.18 -1.74
N ILE A 550 -10.01 -28.80 -0.91
CA ILE A 550 -8.83 -28.06 -1.33
C ILE A 550 -7.76 -29.09 -1.67
N VAL A 551 -7.46 -29.22 -2.96
CA VAL A 551 -6.39 -30.06 -3.47
C VAL A 551 -5.25 -29.14 -3.82
N LEU A 552 -4.19 -29.15 -3.01
CA LEU A 552 -2.97 -28.43 -3.35
C LEU A 552 -2.27 -29.16 -4.50
N GLU A 553 -1.87 -28.40 -5.48
CA GLU A 553 -1.11 -28.90 -6.61
C GLU A 553 0.37 -28.88 -6.24
N ARG A 554 1.07 -29.97 -6.55
CA ARG A 554 2.48 -30.18 -6.17
C ARG A 554 3.45 -29.42 -7.04
#